data_AF-A0AAP2E3M3-F1
#
_entry.id   AF-A0AAP2E3M3-F1
#
_cell.length_a   1.000
_cell.length_b   1.000
_cell.length_c   1.000
_cell.angle_alpha   90.00
_cell.angle_beta   90.00
_cell.angle_gamma   90.00
#
_symmetry.space_group_name_H-M   'P 1'
#
loop_
_entity.id
_entity.type
_entity.pdbx_description
1 polymer ?
#
loop_
_entity_poly.entity_id
_entity_poly.type
_entity_poly.pdbx_seq_one_letter_code
_entity_poly.pdbx_strand_id
1 'polypeptide(L)'
;PYIAMSSAPKPAHKHLPAVKKKTSATNMRLHRTPLVAIATALRTLPFLALYALAGCAEDYTGRDGDGIVIDSIRPTEGYPGTVFRLYGRGFSSNADSNRVFINGTAAPVGDPASLSTLLVTVPYEATTGTVTIEAAGLRGSGPAFTVFDIPRIDLADTYTEGKTLTIIGDHFSTDIPLLEVYFNGEKMRIYNAGKTNDGKLYLETPYPPSGGDNPISIVIVSEGIKSLSYTYTVKPQLSELEYFNNFDGNTYVSTTISLYGQYFGLDAPGNEIQLTVGAGPFTGDIKIVRWSPYRIDLEAVATNSAFSTIAVVVQGVASDPLIFYY
;
A
#
# COMPACT_ATOMS: atom_id res chain seq x y z
N PRO A 1 -30.10 31.68 -46.20
CA PRO A 1 -30.89 30.48 -45.83
C PRO A 1 -30.62 30.11 -44.37
N TYR A 2 -31.46 30.65 -43.48
CA TYR A 2 -31.47 30.37 -42.05
C TYR A 2 -31.90 28.91 -41.82
N ILE A 3 -31.09 28.11 -41.13
CA ILE A 3 -31.47 26.77 -40.67
C ILE A 3 -31.88 26.88 -39.20
N ALA A 4 -33.11 26.44 -38.94
CA ALA A 4 -33.82 26.54 -37.67
C ALA A 4 -33.20 25.64 -36.59
N MET A 5 -33.10 26.19 -35.37
CA MET A 5 -32.84 25.49 -34.13
C MET A 5 -34.06 24.63 -33.74
N SER A 6 -33.85 23.33 -33.57
CA SER A 6 -34.82 22.40 -32.98
C SER A 6 -34.43 22.15 -31.51
N SER A 7 -35.26 22.63 -30.59
CA SER A 7 -35.14 22.43 -29.15
C SER A 7 -35.51 21.00 -28.75
N ALA A 8 -34.57 20.28 -28.11
CA ALA A 8 -34.83 18.99 -27.46
C ALA A 8 -35.45 19.18 -26.06
N PRO A 9 -36.38 18.31 -25.61
CA PRO A 9 -37.07 18.48 -24.33
C PRO A 9 -36.24 18.00 -23.13
N LYS A 10 -36.30 18.77 -22.03
CA LYS A 10 -35.75 18.46 -20.70
C LYS A 10 -36.31 17.13 -20.15
N PRO A 11 -35.50 16.27 -19.51
CA PRO A 11 -36.02 15.12 -18.78
C PRO A 11 -36.62 15.55 -17.43
N ALA A 12 -37.79 14.98 -17.13
CA ALA A 12 -38.57 15.22 -15.92
C ALA A 12 -37.91 14.62 -14.67
N HIS A 13 -37.79 15.43 -13.61
CA HIS A 13 -37.39 14.97 -12.27
C HIS A 13 -38.49 14.09 -11.67
N LYS A 14 -38.19 12.80 -11.50
CA LYS A 14 -39.04 11.85 -10.77
C LYS A 14 -38.80 12.06 -9.27
N HIS A 15 -39.81 12.56 -8.55
CA HIS A 15 -39.82 12.61 -7.09
C HIS A 15 -39.75 11.18 -6.51
N LEU A 16 -38.69 10.88 -5.76
CA LEU A 16 -38.63 9.71 -4.89
C LEU A 16 -39.38 10.02 -3.56
N PRO A 17 -40.18 9.08 -3.03
CA PRO A 17 -40.81 9.25 -1.73
C PRO A 17 -39.82 8.97 -0.59
N ALA A 18 -39.96 9.76 0.49
CA ALA A 18 -39.13 9.73 1.68
C ALA A 18 -39.21 8.39 2.45
N VAL A 19 -38.05 7.78 2.71
CA VAL A 19 -37.90 6.64 3.62
C VAL A 19 -37.97 7.15 5.06
N LYS A 20 -39.04 6.80 5.78
CA LYS A 20 -39.16 7.04 7.23
C LYS A 20 -38.16 6.15 7.99
N LYS A 21 -37.15 6.76 8.61
CA LYS A 21 -36.29 6.11 9.62
C LYS A 21 -37.15 5.72 10.83
N LYS A 22 -37.31 4.41 11.09
CA LYS A 22 -37.78 3.87 12.36
C LYS A 22 -36.57 3.76 13.30
N THR A 23 -36.39 4.75 14.16
CA THR A 23 -35.48 4.67 15.32
C THR A 23 -36.19 3.90 16.44
N SER A 24 -35.68 2.70 16.75
CA SER A 24 -36.11 1.90 17.89
C SER A 24 -35.35 2.38 19.13
N ALA A 25 -36.03 3.15 19.99
CA ALA A 25 -35.50 3.53 21.29
C ALA A 25 -35.81 2.43 22.31
N THR A 26 -34.78 1.68 22.72
CA THR A 26 -34.85 0.74 23.83
C THR A 26 -34.78 1.51 25.14
N ASN A 27 -35.85 1.45 25.93
CA ASN A 27 -35.97 2.07 27.26
C ASN A 27 -34.98 1.44 28.25
N MET A 28 -33.92 2.17 28.63
CA MET A 28 -33.06 1.82 29.76
C MET A 28 -33.67 2.38 31.05
N ARG A 29 -34.23 1.49 31.88
CA ARG A 29 -34.71 1.81 33.23
C ARG A 29 -33.54 2.21 34.12
N LEU A 30 -33.53 3.47 34.57
CA LEU A 30 -32.63 3.99 35.58
C LEU A 30 -33.20 3.63 36.97
N HIS A 31 -32.66 2.63 37.66
CA HIS A 31 -33.00 2.36 39.07
C HIS A 31 -32.22 3.33 39.96
N ARG A 32 -32.91 4.38 40.45
CA ARG A 32 -32.46 5.20 41.58
C ARG A 32 -32.95 4.55 42.87
N THR A 33 -32.04 4.15 43.76
CA THR A 33 -32.33 3.84 45.17
C THR A 33 -32.28 5.12 46.00
N PRO A 34 -33.21 5.34 46.95
CA PRO A 34 -33.05 6.38 47.96
C PRO A 34 -32.46 5.82 49.27
N LEU A 35 -31.78 6.71 49.98
CA LEU A 35 -31.06 6.54 51.25
C LEU A 35 -31.95 6.89 52.46
N VAL A 36 -31.73 6.18 53.59
CA VAL A 36 -31.95 6.61 55.01
C VAL A 36 -33.42 6.61 55.50
N ALA A 37 -33.85 6.17 56.71
CA ALA A 37 -33.30 5.70 57.99
C ALA A 37 -34.38 4.85 58.71
N ILE A 38 -34.05 4.14 59.81
CA ILE A 38 -34.74 4.23 61.14
C ILE A 38 -34.14 3.22 62.15
N ALA A 39 -33.66 3.80 63.27
CA ALA A 39 -33.65 3.38 64.68
C ALA A 39 -33.34 1.93 65.15
N THR A 40 -32.21 1.84 65.86
CA THR A 40 -31.99 1.28 67.22
C THR A 40 -33.04 0.32 67.84
N ALA A 41 -32.59 -0.89 68.19
CA ALA A 41 -32.98 -1.55 69.43
C ALA A 41 -31.84 -2.42 69.99
N LEU A 42 -31.42 -2.05 71.19
CA LEU A 42 -30.38 -2.62 72.04
C LEU A 42 -30.88 -3.91 72.71
N ARG A 43 -30.11 -5.02 72.68
CA ARG A 43 -30.24 -6.13 73.66
C ARG A 43 -28.95 -6.95 73.74
N THR A 44 -28.33 -6.90 74.91
CA THR A 44 -27.12 -7.60 75.40
C THR A 44 -27.44 -9.06 75.77
N LEU A 45 -26.54 -10.04 75.58
CA LEU A 45 -25.63 -10.69 76.57
C LEU A 45 -25.03 -12.01 75.94
N PRO A 46 -24.01 -12.68 76.52
CA PRO A 46 -22.72 -12.93 75.87
C PRO A 46 -22.30 -14.43 75.82
N PHE A 47 -20.99 -14.67 75.65
CA PHE A 47 -20.19 -15.92 75.80
C PHE A 47 -19.69 -16.60 74.51
N LEU A 48 -18.43 -16.28 74.22
CA LEU A 48 -17.29 -17.22 74.15
C LEU A 48 -17.41 -18.44 73.20
N ALA A 49 -16.83 -18.31 72.00
CA ALA A 49 -16.06 -19.39 71.40
C ALA A 49 -14.96 -18.79 70.50
N LEU A 50 -13.73 -18.93 70.98
CA LEU A 50 -12.48 -18.72 70.28
C LEU A 50 -12.38 -19.73 69.13
N TYR A 51 -12.27 -19.27 67.88
CA TYR A 51 -11.57 -20.00 66.82
C TYR A 51 -10.97 -18.99 65.83
N ALA A 52 -9.72 -18.62 66.10
CA ALA A 52 -8.82 -18.19 65.04
C ALA A 52 -8.40 -19.45 64.29
N LEU A 53 -8.98 -19.68 63.11
CA LEU A 53 -8.26 -20.36 62.05
C LEU A 53 -8.03 -19.31 60.97
N ALA A 54 -6.75 -19.03 60.77
CA ALA A 54 -6.25 -18.37 59.59
C ALA A 54 -6.93 -19.00 58.38
N GLY A 55 -7.81 -18.23 57.73
CA GLY A 55 -7.99 -18.40 56.30
C GLY A 55 -6.64 -18.01 55.71
N CYS A 56 -5.80 -19.00 55.42
CA CYS A 56 -4.77 -18.81 54.44
C CYS A 56 -5.47 -18.14 53.27
N ALA A 57 -5.01 -16.94 52.89
CA ALA A 57 -5.10 -16.60 51.50
C ALA A 57 -4.56 -17.83 50.77
N GLU A 58 -5.32 -18.40 49.84
CA GLU A 58 -4.64 -19.02 48.72
C GLU A 58 -3.85 -17.87 48.10
N ASP A 59 -2.62 -17.72 48.57
CA ASP A 59 -1.58 -17.13 47.78
C ASP A 59 -1.62 -17.95 46.50
N TYR A 60 -2.25 -17.38 45.47
CA TYR A 60 -1.87 -17.64 44.09
C TYR A 60 -0.45 -17.09 43.94
N THR A 61 0.50 -17.70 44.65
CA THR A 61 1.90 -17.72 44.25
C THR A 61 1.87 -18.23 42.84
N GLY A 62 2.31 -17.37 41.90
CA GLY A 62 2.35 -17.70 40.49
C GLY A 62 2.79 -19.14 40.30
N ARG A 63 2.02 -19.89 39.51
CA ARG A 63 2.56 -21.09 38.89
C ARG A 63 3.72 -20.64 38.00
N ASP A 64 4.91 -20.70 38.56
CA ASP A 64 6.05 -21.27 37.86
C ASP A 64 5.58 -22.62 37.29
N GLY A 65 5.17 -22.64 36.01
CA GLY A 65 4.82 -23.89 35.34
C GLY A 65 3.87 -23.81 34.15
N ASP A 66 3.07 -22.76 33.96
CA ASP A 66 2.22 -22.67 32.76
C ASP A 66 2.94 -21.76 31.75
N GLY A 67 3.83 -22.36 30.97
CA GLY A 67 4.53 -21.67 29.88
C GLY A 67 3.56 -21.16 28.81
N ILE A 68 4.08 -20.48 27.80
CA ILE A 68 3.23 -20.09 26.66
C ILE A 68 2.91 -21.32 25.83
N VAL A 69 1.62 -21.55 25.62
CA VAL A 69 1.12 -22.70 24.86
C VAL A 69 0.31 -22.20 23.67
N ILE A 70 0.58 -22.78 22.51
CA ILE A 70 -0.29 -22.65 21.33
C ILE A 70 -1.07 -23.97 21.21
N ASP A 71 -2.37 -23.92 21.51
CA ASP A 71 -3.26 -25.09 21.43
C ASP A 71 -3.66 -25.37 19.97
N SER A 72 -3.98 -24.33 19.18
CA SER A 72 -4.35 -24.50 17.77
C SER A 72 -4.23 -23.23 16.93
N ILE A 73 -4.20 -23.41 15.61
CA ILE A 73 -4.10 -22.34 14.59
C ILE A 73 -5.20 -22.52 13.56
N ARG A 74 -5.92 -21.45 13.18
CA ARG A 74 -6.99 -21.50 12.15
C ARG A 74 -7.06 -20.22 11.29
N PRO A 75 -7.04 -20.33 9.94
CA PRO A 75 -6.70 -21.53 9.16
C PRO A 75 -5.26 -22.01 9.42
N THR A 76 -4.92 -23.23 9.01
CA THR A 76 -3.54 -23.79 9.11
C THR A 76 -2.70 -23.55 7.86
N GLU A 77 -3.27 -22.90 6.86
CA GLU A 77 -2.62 -22.63 5.59
C GLU A 77 -3.16 -21.34 4.96
N GLY A 78 -2.37 -20.75 4.06
CA GLY A 78 -2.77 -19.56 3.32
C GLY A 78 -1.60 -18.88 2.60
N TYR A 79 -1.94 -17.90 1.77
CA TYR A 79 -0.98 -17.03 1.10
C TYR A 79 -0.50 -15.91 2.04
N PRO A 80 0.61 -15.23 1.73
CA PRO A 80 0.92 -13.91 2.26
C PRO A 80 -0.31 -12.99 2.39
N GLY A 81 -0.44 -12.31 3.53
CA GLY A 81 -1.58 -11.46 3.87
C GLY A 81 -2.79 -12.20 4.47
N THR A 82 -2.79 -13.55 4.49
CA THR A 82 -3.82 -14.33 5.20
C THR A 82 -3.78 -14.01 6.69
N VAL A 83 -4.94 -13.68 7.27
CA VAL A 83 -5.08 -13.52 8.73
C VAL A 83 -5.53 -14.84 9.33
N PHE A 84 -4.75 -15.38 10.27
CA PHE A 84 -5.10 -16.57 11.04
C PHE A 84 -5.19 -16.27 12.53
N ARG A 85 -5.95 -17.10 13.24
CA ARG A 85 -6.08 -17.06 14.69
C ARG A 85 -5.18 -18.08 15.34
N LEU A 86 -4.45 -17.62 16.35
CA LEU A 86 -3.77 -18.48 17.33
C LEU A 86 -4.65 -18.59 18.56
N TYR A 87 -4.89 -19.82 19.02
CA TYR A 87 -5.57 -20.11 20.27
C TYR A 87 -4.58 -20.76 21.23
N GLY A 88 -4.62 -20.34 22.50
CA GLY A 88 -3.65 -20.80 23.48
C GLY A 88 -3.82 -20.19 24.86
N ARG A 89 -2.71 -20.12 25.60
CA ARG A 89 -2.61 -19.53 26.94
C ARG A 89 -1.26 -18.84 27.10
N GLY A 90 -1.22 -17.84 27.99
CA GLY A 90 0.01 -17.11 28.33
C GLY A 90 0.36 -15.99 27.35
N PHE A 91 -0.56 -15.61 26.45
CA PHE A 91 -0.37 -14.47 25.56
C PHE A 91 -0.54 -13.15 26.31
N SER A 92 -0.19 -12.03 25.68
CA SER A 92 -0.51 -10.70 26.18
C SER A 92 -1.79 -10.15 25.55
N SER A 93 -2.59 -9.41 26.32
CA SER A 93 -3.72 -8.62 25.81
C SER A 93 -3.29 -7.36 25.05
N ASN A 94 -1.99 -7.03 25.05
CA ASN A 94 -1.42 -6.00 24.17
C ASN A 94 -0.76 -6.69 22.97
N ALA A 95 -1.22 -6.39 21.75
CA ALA A 95 -0.70 -6.96 20.51
C ALA A 95 0.83 -6.80 20.38
N ASP A 96 1.36 -5.61 20.65
CA ASP A 96 2.80 -5.29 20.53
C ASP A 96 3.69 -6.08 21.50
N SER A 97 3.10 -6.64 22.56
CA SER A 97 3.81 -7.48 23.53
C SER A 97 3.87 -8.95 23.13
N ASN A 98 3.28 -9.33 21.99
CA ASN A 98 3.35 -10.68 21.43
C ASN A 98 4.23 -10.65 20.17
N ARG A 99 5.30 -11.45 20.14
CA ARG A 99 6.11 -11.64 18.94
C ARG A 99 5.84 -13.02 18.37
N VAL A 100 5.13 -13.11 17.25
CA VAL A 100 4.83 -14.37 16.59
C VAL A 100 5.74 -14.54 15.37
N PHE A 101 6.15 -15.77 15.09
CA PHE A 101 6.99 -16.10 13.94
C PHE A 101 6.41 -17.32 13.22
N ILE A 102 6.52 -17.34 11.89
CA ILE A 102 6.24 -18.51 11.04
C ILE A 102 7.57 -18.95 10.44
N ASN A 103 8.04 -20.15 10.81
CA ASN A 103 9.34 -20.66 10.38
C ASN A 103 10.51 -19.67 10.59
N GLY A 104 10.45 -18.88 11.68
CA GLY A 104 11.44 -17.85 11.99
C GLY A 104 11.18 -16.47 11.36
N THR A 105 10.26 -16.34 10.40
CA THR A 105 9.84 -15.03 9.85
C THR A 105 8.86 -14.35 10.79
N ALA A 106 9.16 -13.12 11.23
CA ALA A 106 8.29 -12.36 12.13
C ALA A 106 6.94 -12.05 11.47
N ALA A 107 5.86 -12.43 12.14
CA ALA A 107 4.49 -12.26 11.69
C ALA A 107 3.80 -11.20 12.58
N PRO A 108 3.21 -10.13 11.98
CA PRO A 108 2.58 -9.07 12.76
C PRO A 108 1.34 -9.59 13.48
N VAL A 109 1.19 -9.17 14.74
CA VAL A 109 0.04 -9.44 15.59
C VAL A 109 -0.88 -8.22 15.56
N GLY A 110 -2.16 -8.44 15.27
CA GLY A 110 -3.17 -7.38 15.20
C GLY A 110 -4.13 -7.39 16.37
N ASP A 111 -4.88 -6.29 16.51
CA ASP A 111 -5.97 -6.18 17.48
C ASP A 111 -7.28 -6.80 16.97
N PRO A 112 -8.14 -7.32 17.87
CA PRO A 112 -7.93 -7.40 19.32
C PRO A 112 -6.97 -8.54 19.71
N ALA A 113 -6.08 -8.28 20.67
CA ALA A 113 -5.28 -9.29 21.35
C ALA A 113 -5.87 -9.66 22.72
N SER A 114 -5.70 -10.91 23.13
CA SER A 114 -6.15 -11.41 24.43
C SER A 114 -5.18 -12.47 24.97
N LEU A 115 -5.34 -12.83 26.24
CA LEU A 115 -4.49 -13.84 26.90
C LEU A 115 -4.56 -15.25 26.28
N SER A 116 -5.58 -15.50 25.44
CA SER A 116 -5.83 -16.82 24.84
C SER A 116 -6.04 -16.81 23.33
N THR A 117 -6.08 -15.64 22.69
CA THR A 117 -6.33 -15.52 21.25
C THR A 117 -5.61 -14.32 20.65
N LEU A 118 -4.93 -14.56 19.54
CA LEU A 118 -4.27 -13.53 18.73
C LEU A 118 -4.72 -13.62 17.28
N LEU A 119 -4.79 -12.47 16.61
CA LEU A 119 -4.88 -12.37 15.16
C LEU A 119 -3.48 -12.13 14.60
N VAL A 120 -3.04 -12.99 13.67
CA VAL A 120 -1.71 -12.92 13.08
C VAL A 120 -1.82 -12.95 11.57
N THR A 121 -1.07 -12.08 10.91
CA THR A 121 -1.04 -12.03 9.45
C THR A 121 0.21 -12.73 8.92
N VAL A 122 0.04 -13.60 7.92
CA VAL A 122 1.16 -14.25 7.22
C VAL A 122 1.98 -13.17 6.50
N PRO A 123 3.27 -12.98 6.84
CA PRO A 123 4.12 -12.01 6.16
C PRO A 123 4.52 -12.53 4.77
N TYR A 124 4.95 -11.63 3.89
CA TYR A 124 5.29 -11.97 2.51
C TYR A 124 6.46 -12.96 2.40
N GLU A 125 7.50 -12.78 3.22
CA GLU A 125 8.69 -13.62 3.24
C GLU A 125 8.53 -14.85 4.17
N ALA A 126 7.30 -15.18 4.61
CA ALA A 126 7.10 -16.40 5.39
C ALA A 126 7.25 -17.63 4.49
N THR A 127 7.86 -18.66 5.06
CA THR A 127 7.89 -19.99 4.47
C THR A 127 7.14 -20.96 5.36
N THR A 128 6.69 -22.08 4.79
CA THR A 128 6.00 -23.14 5.55
C THR A 128 6.85 -23.60 6.73
N GLY A 129 6.26 -23.66 7.93
CA GLY A 129 6.93 -24.21 9.09
C GLY A 129 6.24 -23.89 10.42
N THR A 130 6.92 -24.25 11.50
CA THR A 130 6.42 -24.13 12.87
C THR A 130 6.09 -22.69 13.23
N VAL A 131 4.93 -22.48 13.85
CA VAL A 131 4.59 -21.17 14.44
C VAL A 131 5.09 -21.10 15.87
N THR A 132 5.85 -20.06 16.18
CA THR A 132 6.37 -19.78 17.53
C THR A 132 5.88 -18.43 18.02
N ILE A 133 5.87 -18.26 19.34
CA ILE A 133 5.49 -17.02 19.99
C ILE A 133 6.44 -16.72 21.15
N GLU A 134 6.72 -15.43 21.33
CA GLU A 134 7.36 -14.90 22.52
C GLU A 134 6.45 -13.84 23.16
N ALA A 135 6.15 -13.98 24.45
CA ALA A 135 5.45 -12.96 25.24
C ALA A 135 5.98 -12.98 26.68
N ALA A 136 6.08 -11.82 27.33
CA ALA A 136 6.55 -11.70 28.72
C ALA A 136 7.87 -12.46 29.03
N GLY A 137 8.78 -12.60 28.05
CA GLY A 137 10.05 -13.33 28.21
C GLY A 137 9.95 -14.85 28.12
N LEU A 138 8.75 -15.40 27.92
CA LEU A 138 8.50 -16.83 27.70
C LEU A 138 8.36 -17.13 26.21
N ARG A 139 8.56 -18.40 25.85
CA ARG A 139 8.47 -18.92 24.48
C ARG A 139 7.45 -20.06 24.40
N GLY A 140 6.66 -20.08 23.34
CA GLY A 140 5.74 -21.15 22.99
C GLY A 140 5.94 -21.59 21.55
N SER A 141 5.69 -22.87 21.28
CA SER A 141 5.70 -23.46 19.93
C SER A 141 4.38 -24.16 19.68
N GLY A 142 3.85 -23.99 18.47
CA GLY A 142 2.58 -24.56 18.06
C GLY A 142 2.70 -25.46 16.84
N PRO A 143 1.56 -25.78 16.21
CA PRO A 143 1.51 -26.44 14.92
C PRO A 143 2.24 -25.63 13.82
N ALA A 144 2.59 -26.30 12.73
CA ALA A 144 3.07 -25.64 11.53
C ALA A 144 1.94 -24.91 10.79
N PHE A 145 2.29 -23.85 10.08
CA PHE A 145 1.44 -23.16 9.11
C PHE A 145 2.00 -23.41 7.71
N THR A 146 1.15 -23.82 6.77
CA THR A 146 1.52 -23.99 5.36
C THR A 146 1.37 -22.67 4.62
N VAL A 147 2.47 -22.10 4.15
CA VAL A 147 2.48 -20.90 3.33
C VAL A 147 2.52 -21.30 1.86
N PHE A 148 1.56 -20.81 1.08
CA PHE A 148 1.55 -20.98 -0.37
C PHE A 148 2.28 -19.82 -1.05
N ASP A 149 3.03 -20.14 -2.11
CA ASP A 149 3.70 -19.14 -2.93
C ASP A 149 2.69 -18.28 -3.70
N ILE A 150 3.06 -17.03 -3.96
CA ILE A 150 2.32 -16.13 -4.85
C ILE A 150 3.20 -15.74 -6.02
N PRO A 151 2.63 -15.32 -7.16
CA PRO A 151 3.40 -14.76 -8.26
C PRO A 151 4.32 -13.63 -7.79
N ARG A 152 5.56 -13.64 -8.26
CA ARG A 152 6.57 -12.64 -7.93
C ARG A 152 7.14 -12.04 -9.20
N ILE A 153 7.34 -10.72 -9.17
CA ILE A 153 7.98 -9.97 -10.24
C ILE A 153 9.38 -9.61 -9.74
N ASP A 154 10.41 -10.05 -10.47
CA ASP A 154 11.80 -9.67 -10.23
C ASP A 154 12.15 -8.39 -10.98
N LEU A 155 11.73 -8.33 -12.24
CA LEU A 155 12.16 -7.32 -13.20
C LEU A 155 11.04 -7.05 -14.20
N ALA A 156 10.88 -5.79 -14.58
CA ALA A 156 10.14 -5.39 -15.77
C ALA A 156 11.04 -4.51 -16.62
N ASP A 157 11.23 -4.86 -17.88
CA ASP A 157 12.13 -4.13 -18.79
C ASP A 157 11.67 -4.21 -20.25
N THR A 158 12.10 -3.27 -21.08
CA THR A 158 11.82 -3.23 -22.51
C THR A 158 12.91 -3.92 -23.30
N TYR A 159 12.58 -4.95 -24.07
CA TYR A 159 13.57 -5.70 -24.86
C TYR A 159 13.85 -5.06 -26.24
N THR A 160 12.85 -4.44 -26.88
CA THR A 160 12.97 -3.85 -28.22
C THR A 160 12.07 -2.62 -28.42
N GLU A 161 12.67 -1.49 -28.80
CA GLU A 161 12.01 -0.26 -29.30
C GLU A 161 10.84 0.31 -28.47
N GLY A 162 10.72 -0.02 -27.17
CA GLY A 162 9.67 0.52 -26.30
C GLY A 162 8.23 0.17 -26.71
N LYS A 163 8.02 -0.92 -27.46
CA LYS A 163 6.67 -1.38 -27.86
C LYS A 163 6.11 -2.48 -26.97
N THR A 164 6.98 -3.24 -26.32
CA THR A 164 6.63 -4.32 -25.39
C THR A 164 7.35 -4.14 -24.07
N LEU A 165 6.67 -4.54 -22.99
CA LEU A 165 7.27 -4.71 -21.68
C LEU A 165 7.38 -6.20 -21.41
N THR A 166 8.59 -6.67 -21.11
CA THR A 166 8.86 -8.03 -20.66
C THR A 166 8.94 -8.02 -19.14
N ILE A 167 8.09 -8.81 -18.50
CA ILE A 167 8.06 -8.98 -17.06
C ILE A 167 8.63 -10.35 -16.73
N ILE A 168 9.65 -10.38 -15.87
CA ILE A 168 10.39 -11.58 -15.46
C ILE A 168 10.17 -11.80 -13.98
N GLY A 169 10.00 -13.06 -13.58
CA GLY A 169 9.93 -13.43 -12.18
C GLY A 169 9.72 -14.93 -11.96
N ASP A 170 8.97 -15.26 -10.91
CA ASP A 170 8.74 -16.64 -10.45
C ASP A 170 7.31 -16.87 -9.95
N HIS A 171 6.95 -18.15 -9.75
CA HIS A 171 5.65 -18.60 -9.23
C HIS A 171 4.41 -18.12 -9.99
N PHE A 172 4.51 -17.94 -11.32
CA PHE A 172 3.37 -17.75 -12.21
C PHE A 172 3.34 -18.77 -13.35
N SER A 173 2.15 -19.00 -13.90
CA SER A 173 1.93 -19.95 -14.99
C SER A 173 2.59 -19.46 -16.28
N THR A 174 2.94 -20.37 -17.18
CA THR A 174 3.27 -20.02 -18.58
C THR A 174 2.03 -20.11 -19.49
N ASP A 175 0.90 -20.62 -18.99
CA ASP A 175 -0.34 -20.71 -19.74
C ASP A 175 -1.05 -19.36 -19.73
N ILE A 176 -1.03 -18.67 -20.87
CA ILE A 176 -1.63 -17.34 -21.04
C ILE A 176 -3.10 -17.27 -20.55
N PRO A 177 -3.97 -18.27 -20.79
CA PRO A 177 -5.35 -18.22 -20.29
C PRO A 177 -5.48 -18.20 -18.76
N LEU A 178 -4.44 -18.60 -18.03
CA LEU A 178 -4.38 -18.59 -16.57
C LEU A 178 -3.69 -17.33 -16.03
N LEU A 179 -3.20 -16.46 -16.91
CA LEU A 179 -2.52 -15.22 -16.55
C LEU A 179 -3.39 -13.98 -16.80
N GLU A 180 -3.26 -13.03 -15.88
CA GLU A 180 -3.68 -11.65 -16.09
C GLU A 180 -2.55 -10.73 -15.64
N VAL A 181 -2.42 -9.57 -16.28
CA VAL A 181 -1.48 -8.53 -15.87
C VAL A 181 -2.21 -7.20 -15.88
N TYR A 182 -1.97 -6.40 -14.84
CA TYR A 182 -2.62 -5.12 -14.61
C TYR A 182 -1.60 -4.01 -14.45
N PHE A 183 -1.80 -2.89 -15.13
CA PHE A 183 -1.06 -1.63 -14.93
C PHE A 183 -1.99 -0.62 -14.28
N ASN A 184 -1.67 -0.15 -13.07
CA ASN A 184 -2.52 0.76 -12.28
C ASN A 184 -3.98 0.27 -12.14
N GLY A 185 -4.17 -1.05 -12.14
CA GLY A 185 -5.50 -1.69 -12.08
C GLY A 185 -6.21 -1.85 -13.42
N GLU A 186 -5.65 -1.35 -14.53
CA GLU A 186 -6.13 -1.63 -15.89
C GLU A 186 -5.54 -2.93 -16.42
N LYS A 187 -6.41 -3.84 -16.90
CA LYS A 187 -5.98 -5.15 -17.43
C LYS A 187 -5.34 -4.99 -18.80
N MET A 188 -4.12 -5.50 -18.97
CA MET A 188 -3.39 -5.48 -20.24
C MET A 188 -3.50 -6.83 -20.97
N ARG A 189 -3.33 -6.79 -22.29
CA ARG A 189 -3.19 -8.01 -23.11
C ARG A 189 -1.84 -8.67 -22.83
N ILE A 190 -1.80 -9.99 -22.83
CA ILE A 190 -0.56 -10.77 -22.80
C ILE A 190 -0.28 -11.27 -24.22
N TYR A 191 0.93 -11.03 -24.71
CA TYR A 191 1.39 -11.41 -26.04
C TYR A 191 2.03 -12.79 -26.02
N ASN A 192 2.85 -13.04 -25.00
CA ASN A 192 3.63 -14.25 -24.86
C ASN A 192 3.87 -14.52 -23.37
N ALA A 193 4.09 -15.78 -23.02
CA ALA A 193 4.56 -16.20 -21.71
C ALA A 193 5.38 -17.48 -21.87
N GLY A 194 6.43 -17.63 -21.06
CA GLY A 194 7.32 -18.77 -21.20
C GLY A 194 8.43 -18.79 -20.16
N LYS A 195 9.47 -19.55 -20.48
CA LYS A 195 10.70 -19.62 -19.70
C LYS A 195 11.87 -19.10 -20.52
N THR A 196 12.71 -18.29 -19.91
CA THR A 196 14.00 -17.91 -20.45
C THR A 196 14.96 -19.11 -20.43
N ASN A 197 16.10 -19.00 -21.11
CA ASN A 197 17.08 -20.09 -21.19
C ASN A 197 17.69 -20.45 -19.82
N ASP A 198 17.76 -19.50 -18.88
CA ASP A 198 18.19 -19.69 -17.50
C ASP A 198 17.05 -20.16 -16.56
N GLY A 199 15.87 -20.43 -17.10
CA GLY A 199 14.75 -21.03 -16.38
C GLY A 199 13.84 -20.06 -15.64
N LYS A 200 14.08 -18.74 -15.71
CA LYS A 200 13.15 -17.74 -15.19
C LYS A 200 11.87 -17.70 -16.00
N LEU A 201 10.76 -17.40 -15.34
CA LEU A 201 9.48 -17.21 -16.01
C LEU A 201 9.41 -15.79 -16.56
N TYR A 202 8.80 -15.64 -17.73
CA TYR A 202 8.52 -14.33 -18.31
C TYR A 202 7.13 -14.25 -18.91
N LEU A 203 6.61 -13.04 -19.01
CA LEU A 203 5.50 -12.69 -19.88
C LEU A 203 5.76 -11.37 -20.60
N GLU A 204 5.15 -11.21 -21.77
CA GLU A 204 5.26 -10.01 -22.59
C GLU A 204 3.89 -9.37 -22.73
N THR A 205 3.85 -8.05 -22.59
CA THR A 205 2.62 -7.23 -22.63
C THR A 205 2.89 -5.95 -23.44
N PRO A 206 1.88 -5.21 -23.93
CA PRO A 206 2.14 -3.91 -24.54
C PRO A 206 2.93 -3.01 -23.59
N TYR A 207 3.74 -2.12 -24.15
CA TYR A 207 4.29 -1.02 -23.36
C TYR A 207 3.15 -0.24 -22.68
N PRO A 208 3.35 0.30 -21.45
CA PRO A 208 2.32 1.06 -20.76
C PRO A 208 1.66 2.12 -21.67
N PRO A 209 0.31 2.20 -21.70
CA PRO A 209 -0.42 3.03 -22.64
C PRO A 209 -0.13 4.52 -22.43
N SER A 210 -0.21 5.35 -23.46
CA SER A 210 -0.05 6.79 -23.30
C SER A 210 -1.14 7.39 -22.38
N GLY A 211 -0.77 8.40 -21.60
CA GLY A 211 -1.65 9.11 -20.66
C GLY A 211 -1.46 8.73 -19.19
N GLY A 212 -0.58 7.78 -18.90
CA GLY A 212 -0.24 7.38 -17.55
C GLY A 212 0.67 8.39 -16.82
N ASP A 213 0.87 8.13 -15.54
CA ASP A 213 1.78 8.86 -14.68
C ASP A 213 2.79 7.90 -14.03
N ASN A 214 3.93 8.45 -13.61
CA ASN A 214 4.98 7.69 -12.98
C ASN A 214 4.94 7.74 -11.44
N PRO A 215 5.35 6.65 -10.77
CA PRO A 215 5.55 5.31 -11.33
C PRO A 215 4.21 4.59 -11.55
N ILE A 216 4.22 3.52 -12.35
CA ILE A 216 3.06 2.63 -12.48
C ILE A 216 3.20 1.42 -11.56
N SER A 217 2.06 0.92 -11.06
CA SER A 217 1.95 -0.34 -10.33
C SER A 217 1.62 -1.48 -11.29
N ILE A 218 2.47 -2.50 -11.32
CA ILE A 218 2.27 -3.75 -12.06
C ILE A 218 1.82 -4.85 -11.10
N VAL A 219 0.74 -5.55 -11.45
CA VAL A 219 0.26 -6.73 -10.72
C VAL A 219 0.00 -7.86 -11.71
N ILE A 220 0.62 -9.02 -11.48
CA ILE A 220 0.27 -10.29 -12.12
C ILE A 220 -0.76 -11.03 -11.28
N VAL A 221 -1.74 -11.64 -11.94
CA VAL A 221 -2.61 -12.67 -11.39
C VAL A 221 -2.33 -13.96 -12.14
N SER A 222 -1.99 -15.03 -11.43
CA SER A 222 -1.77 -16.36 -11.99
C SER A 222 -2.71 -17.34 -11.32
N GLU A 223 -3.54 -18.03 -12.09
CA GLU A 223 -4.49 -19.03 -11.59
C GLU A 223 -5.41 -18.46 -10.47
N GLY A 224 -5.73 -17.16 -10.57
CA GLY A 224 -6.54 -16.44 -9.59
C GLY A 224 -5.76 -15.87 -8.39
N ILE A 225 -4.46 -16.14 -8.27
CA ILE A 225 -3.61 -15.66 -7.18
C ILE A 225 -2.87 -14.39 -7.60
N LYS A 226 -2.96 -13.33 -6.79
CA LYS A 226 -2.34 -12.03 -7.07
C LYS A 226 -0.93 -11.95 -6.51
N SER A 227 -0.03 -11.36 -7.28
CA SER A 227 1.26 -10.85 -6.81
C SER A 227 1.11 -9.60 -5.92
N LEU A 228 2.21 -9.22 -5.27
CA LEU A 228 2.39 -7.85 -4.77
C LEU A 228 2.51 -6.87 -5.94
N SER A 229 2.20 -5.60 -5.68
CA SER A 229 2.45 -4.52 -6.64
C SER A 229 3.95 -4.32 -6.85
N TYR A 230 4.38 -4.41 -8.11
CA TYR A 230 5.72 -4.04 -8.55
C TYR A 230 5.70 -2.61 -9.09
N THR A 231 6.61 -1.76 -8.63
CA THR A 231 6.70 -0.37 -9.09
C THR A 231 7.59 -0.29 -10.31
N TYR A 232 7.09 0.25 -11.41
CA TYR A 232 7.83 0.43 -12.66
C TYR A 232 7.82 1.89 -13.08
N THR A 233 9.00 2.43 -13.40
CA THR A 233 9.16 3.78 -13.94
C THR A 233 9.15 3.71 -15.45
N VAL A 234 8.07 4.20 -16.05
CA VAL A 234 7.95 4.36 -17.50
C VAL A 234 8.93 5.46 -17.95
N LYS A 235 9.52 5.30 -19.14
CA LYS A 235 10.38 6.35 -19.69
C LYS A 235 9.55 7.63 -19.90
N PRO A 236 9.96 8.80 -19.35
CA PRO A 236 9.22 10.03 -19.56
C PRO A 236 9.13 10.37 -21.06
N GLN A 237 7.95 10.79 -21.50
CA GLN A 237 7.70 11.08 -22.91
C GLN A 237 7.48 12.57 -23.09
N LEU A 238 8.43 13.23 -23.74
CA LEU A 238 8.29 14.62 -24.14
C LEU A 238 7.56 14.69 -25.48
N SER A 239 6.56 15.56 -25.56
CA SER A 239 5.71 15.74 -26.74
C SER A 239 5.87 17.11 -27.39
N GLU A 240 6.02 18.15 -26.58
CA GLU A 240 6.11 19.53 -27.05
C GLU A 240 6.88 20.37 -26.04
N LEU A 241 7.48 21.45 -26.55
CA LEU A 241 8.16 22.47 -25.77
C LEU A 241 7.70 23.85 -26.26
N GLU A 242 7.33 24.70 -25.30
CA GLU A 242 7.14 26.14 -25.50
C GLU A 242 8.17 26.90 -24.69
N TYR A 243 8.57 28.08 -25.17
CA TYR A 243 9.46 28.96 -24.42
C TYR A 243 9.09 30.42 -24.60
N PHE A 244 9.41 31.22 -23.59
CA PHE A 244 9.16 32.65 -23.60
C PHE A 244 10.28 33.37 -22.85
N ASN A 245 10.85 34.39 -23.48
CA ASN A 245 11.91 35.20 -22.87
C ASN A 245 11.29 36.32 -22.04
N ASN A 246 11.68 36.38 -20.77
CA ASN A 246 11.25 37.39 -19.82
C ASN A 246 12.24 38.57 -19.84
N PHE A 247 11.70 39.77 -19.98
CA PHE A 247 12.47 41.02 -19.99
C PHE A 247 11.96 41.98 -18.93
N ASP A 248 12.88 42.72 -18.31
CA ASP A 248 12.60 43.92 -17.53
C ASP A 248 13.04 45.14 -18.37
N GLY A 249 12.06 45.79 -18.99
CA GLY A 249 12.30 46.75 -20.07
C GLY A 249 12.97 46.08 -21.27
N ASN A 250 14.19 46.51 -21.61
CA ASN A 250 15.00 45.92 -22.68
C ASN A 250 16.04 44.91 -22.16
N THR A 251 16.09 44.66 -20.85
CA THR A 251 17.08 43.77 -20.24
C THR A 251 16.50 42.38 -20.14
N TYR A 252 17.17 41.39 -20.73
CA TYR A 252 16.81 39.98 -20.55
C TYR A 252 17.01 39.56 -19.09
N VAL A 253 16.04 38.84 -18.53
CA VAL A 253 16.06 38.37 -17.14
C VAL A 253 16.12 36.85 -17.06
N SER A 254 15.21 36.16 -17.76
CA SER A 254 15.11 34.70 -17.73
C SER A 254 14.36 34.18 -18.96
N THR A 255 14.34 32.87 -19.14
CA THR A 255 13.47 32.18 -20.09
C THR A 255 12.56 31.25 -19.32
N THR A 256 11.26 31.42 -19.52
CA THR A 256 10.25 30.43 -19.12
C THR A 256 10.24 29.31 -20.16
N ILE A 257 10.38 28.07 -19.72
CA ILE A 257 10.30 26.87 -20.57
C ILE A 257 9.13 26.02 -20.07
N SER A 258 8.19 25.71 -20.95
CA SER A 258 7.06 24.81 -20.68
C SER A 258 7.24 23.52 -21.48
N LEU A 259 7.39 22.41 -20.77
CA LEU A 259 7.52 21.08 -21.33
C LEU A 259 6.17 20.37 -21.20
N TYR A 260 5.68 19.84 -22.31
CA TYR A 260 4.47 19.04 -22.34
C TYR A 260 4.82 17.60 -22.65
N GLY A 261 4.16 16.68 -21.98
CA GLY A 261 4.45 15.27 -22.13
C GLY A 261 3.60 14.40 -21.24
N GLN A 262 4.14 13.24 -20.89
CA GLN A 262 3.52 12.25 -20.04
C GLN A 262 4.58 11.58 -19.18
N TYR A 263 4.14 10.90 -18.11
CA TYR A 263 5.02 10.14 -17.23
C TYR A 263 6.06 10.99 -16.50
N PHE A 264 5.74 12.25 -16.20
CA PHE A 264 6.60 13.08 -15.38
C PHE A 264 6.54 12.73 -13.88
N GLY A 265 5.45 12.12 -13.41
CA GLY A 265 5.22 11.90 -11.98
C GLY A 265 4.42 13.04 -11.35
N LEU A 266 3.79 12.76 -10.21
CA LEU A 266 3.06 13.76 -9.42
C LEU A 266 3.99 14.82 -8.81
N ASP A 267 5.19 14.40 -8.41
CA ASP A 267 6.17 15.23 -7.72
C ASP A 267 7.50 15.25 -8.48
N ALA A 268 8.19 16.38 -8.43
CA ALA A 268 9.53 16.52 -9.00
C ALA A 268 10.50 15.61 -8.23
N PRO A 269 11.10 14.58 -8.86
CA PRO A 269 12.12 13.77 -8.20
C PRO A 269 13.36 14.64 -7.95
N GLY A 270 14.04 14.39 -6.82
CA GLY A 270 15.20 15.18 -6.39
C GLY A 270 16.42 15.18 -7.32
N ASN A 271 16.36 14.49 -8.47
CA ASN A 271 17.38 14.51 -9.52
C ASN A 271 16.80 15.14 -10.79
N GLU A 272 17.34 16.32 -11.11
CA GLU A 272 16.82 17.36 -12.01
C GLU A 272 16.74 17.01 -13.50
N ILE A 273 15.92 17.83 -14.16
CA ILE A 273 15.81 18.00 -15.61
C ILE A 273 17.19 18.30 -16.19
N GLN A 274 17.56 17.59 -17.25
CA GLN A 274 18.81 17.80 -17.95
C GLN A 274 18.59 18.72 -19.15
N LEU A 275 18.94 19.99 -18.97
CA LEU A 275 19.07 20.95 -20.07
C LEU A 275 20.46 20.82 -20.69
N THR A 276 20.54 20.88 -22.02
CA THR A 276 21.82 20.95 -22.74
C THR A 276 21.89 22.17 -23.66
N VAL A 277 23.08 22.76 -23.72
CA VAL A 277 23.43 23.86 -24.62
C VAL A 277 24.52 23.36 -25.56
N GLY A 278 24.22 23.32 -26.86
CA GLY A 278 25.11 22.68 -27.83
C GLY A 278 25.25 21.18 -27.56
N ALA A 279 26.46 20.72 -27.27
CA ALA A 279 26.75 19.32 -26.94
C ALA A 279 27.03 19.09 -25.44
N GLY A 280 26.81 20.09 -24.58
CA GLY A 280 27.15 20.05 -23.15
C GLY A 280 25.98 20.39 -22.23
N PRO A 281 26.08 20.06 -20.93
CA PRO A 281 25.05 20.39 -19.94
C PRO A 281 24.92 21.91 -19.74
N PHE A 282 23.71 22.38 -19.44
CA PHE A 282 23.47 23.74 -18.99
C PHE A 282 24.03 23.97 -17.58
N THR A 283 24.64 25.13 -17.35
CA THR A 283 25.30 25.47 -16.07
C THR A 283 24.71 26.71 -15.39
N GLY A 284 23.58 27.23 -15.86
CA GLY A 284 22.88 28.36 -15.22
C GLY A 284 21.89 27.88 -14.17
N ASP A 285 21.28 28.82 -13.45
CA ASP A 285 20.25 28.52 -12.47
C ASP A 285 18.96 28.08 -13.18
N ILE A 286 18.45 26.91 -12.78
CA ILE A 286 17.14 26.39 -13.19
C ILE A 286 16.24 26.36 -11.97
N LYS A 287 15.05 26.92 -12.11
CA LYS A 287 14.00 26.82 -11.11
C LYS A 287 12.81 26.08 -11.69
N ILE A 288 12.40 25.00 -11.02
CA ILE A 288 11.11 24.35 -11.31
C ILE A 288 10.00 25.24 -10.75
N VAL A 289 9.20 25.82 -11.64
CA VAL A 289 8.06 26.69 -11.31
C VAL A 289 6.80 25.85 -11.10
N ARG A 290 6.61 24.84 -11.94
CA ARG A 290 5.46 23.93 -11.87
C ARG A 290 5.89 22.52 -12.24
N TRP A 291 5.36 21.55 -11.52
CA TRP A 291 5.43 20.14 -11.88
C TRP A 291 4.04 19.54 -11.91
N SER A 292 3.81 18.67 -12.89
CA SER A 292 2.63 17.84 -13.01
C SER A 292 2.95 16.65 -13.93
N PRO A 293 2.12 15.61 -13.93
CA PRO A 293 2.31 14.43 -14.77
C PRO A 293 2.46 14.70 -16.27
N TYR A 294 1.92 15.83 -16.74
CA TYR A 294 1.81 16.17 -18.16
C TYR A 294 2.48 17.48 -18.56
N ARG A 295 2.92 18.26 -17.57
CA ARG A 295 3.51 19.58 -17.81
C ARG A 295 4.53 19.93 -16.74
N ILE A 296 5.68 20.42 -17.19
CA ILE A 296 6.71 21.00 -16.33
C ILE A 296 6.97 22.42 -16.81
N ASP A 297 6.89 23.40 -15.90
CA ASP A 297 7.28 24.78 -16.18
C ASP A 297 8.58 25.10 -15.43
N LEU A 298 9.54 25.66 -16.15
CA LEU A 298 10.86 26.02 -15.66
C LEU A 298 11.12 27.49 -15.91
N GLU A 299 11.91 28.09 -15.02
CA GLU A 299 12.54 29.37 -15.24
C GLU A 299 14.05 29.16 -15.26
N ALA A 300 14.67 29.40 -16.41
CA ALA A 300 16.11 29.30 -16.60
C ALA A 300 16.71 30.70 -16.76
N VAL A 301 17.69 31.04 -15.95
CA VAL A 301 18.44 32.29 -16.08
C VAL A 301 19.68 32.01 -16.93
N ALA A 302 19.59 32.24 -18.24
CA ALA A 302 20.69 32.01 -19.17
C ALA A 302 21.42 33.33 -19.49
N THR A 303 22.76 33.33 -19.44
CA THR A 303 23.57 34.51 -19.78
C THR A 303 23.82 34.66 -21.30
N ASN A 304 22.82 34.39 -22.16
CA ASN A 304 22.82 34.56 -23.64
C ASN A 304 23.11 33.32 -24.53
N SER A 305 22.66 32.10 -24.18
CA SER A 305 22.87 30.92 -25.03
C SER A 305 21.57 30.29 -25.53
N ALA A 306 21.52 29.98 -26.83
CA ALA A 306 20.51 29.11 -27.42
C ALA A 306 20.66 27.67 -26.91
N PHE A 307 19.63 27.10 -26.28
CA PHE A 307 19.60 25.68 -25.94
C PHE A 307 19.50 24.84 -27.23
N SER A 308 19.98 23.59 -27.17
CA SER A 308 19.91 22.66 -28.30
C SER A 308 18.97 21.50 -28.01
N THR A 309 19.06 20.89 -26.82
CA THR A 309 18.17 19.80 -26.43
C THR A 309 17.82 19.84 -24.95
N ILE A 310 16.68 19.25 -24.61
CA ILE A 310 16.25 19.04 -23.24
C ILE A 310 15.77 17.61 -23.03
N ALA A 311 16.14 17.02 -21.90
CA ALA A 311 15.61 15.75 -21.42
C ALA A 311 15.12 15.87 -19.97
N VAL A 312 14.10 15.09 -19.63
CA VAL A 312 13.58 15.00 -18.26
C VAL A 312 13.97 13.65 -17.69
N VAL A 313 14.54 13.66 -16.48
CA VAL A 313 14.87 12.43 -15.74
C VAL A 313 13.82 12.24 -14.64
N VAL A 314 13.15 11.09 -14.65
CA VAL A 314 12.20 10.71 -13.60
C VAL A 314 12.67 9.43 -12.95
N GLN A 315 12.93 9.45 -11.64
CA GLN A 315 13.39 8.29 -10.87
C GLN A 315 14.59 7.56 -11.51
N GLY A 316 15.50 8.31 -12.13
CA GLY A 316 16.69 7.79 -12.80
C GLY A 316 16.50 7.38 -14.27
N VAL A 317 15.28 7.48 -14.82
CA VAL A 317 14.98 7.18 -16.22
C VAL A 317 14.86 8.47 -17.02
N ALA A 318 15.74 8.65 -18.02
CA ALA A 318 15.75 9.83 -18.89
C ALA A 318 14.76 9.68 -20.07
N SER A 319 14.08 10.77 -20.42
CA SER A 319 13.32 10.89 -21.66
C SER A 319 14.23 10.83 -22.89
N ASP A 320 13.64 10.61 -24.07
CA ASP A 320 14.31 11.04 -25.29
C ASP A 320 14.44 12.57 -25.29
N PRO A 321 15.56 13.14 -25.76
CA PRO A 321 15.74 14.57 -25.77
C PRO A 321 14.85 15.21 -26.84
N LEU A 322 14.15 16.28 -26.50
CA LEU A 322 13.56 17.16 -27.51
C LEU A 322 14.60 18.16 -27.99
N ILE A 323 14.73 18.27 -29.31
CA ILE A 323 15.56 19.29 -29.94
C ILE A 323 14.77 20.60 -29.95
N PHE A 324 15.43 21.67 -29.55
CA PHE A 324 14.92 23.02 -29.57
C PHE A 324 15.89 23.90 -30.35
N TYR A 325 15.35 24.72 -31.26
CA TYR A 325 16.11 25.73 -32.01
C TYR A 325 15.62 27.11 -31.58
N TYR A 326 16.53 27.88 -30.95
CA TYR A 326 16.33 29.29 -30.60
C TYR A 326 16.47 30.18 -31.83
#